data_AF-V2TT82-F1
#
_entry.id   AF-V2TT82-F1
#
_cell.length_a   1.000
_cell.length_b   1.000
_cell.length_c   1.000
_cell.angle_alpha   90.00
_cell.angle_beta   90.00
_cell.angle_gamma   90.00
#
_symmetry.space_group_name_H-M   'P 1'
#
loop_
_entity.id
_entity.type
_entity.pdbx_description
1 polymer ?
#
loop_
_entity_poly.entity_id
_entity_poly.type
_entity_poly.pdbx_seq_one_letter_code
_entity_poly.pdbx_strand_id
1 'polypeptide(L)'
;MKNKEFQELIYLMQSLANKAQIYYKNHEKEFVLIGSKIQNFLEHSLKQKIIASNMSKEGWFPSSFVFRTSINDGESNESFMRRVIKNHYEQIQETLYSGYPNRAEIFTEMFESLECGRYRYFMMECFAQIDGICTDSGYSPFFSKEYDKKMNLKEIL
;
A
#
# COMPACT_ATOMS: atom_id res chain seq x y z
N MET A 1 12.62 -23.77 -52.52
CA MET A 1 13.42 -23.11 -51.46
C MET A 1 12.68 -22.95 -50.13
N LYS A 2 11.38 -22.60 -50.08
CA LYS A 2 10.63 -22.35 -48.83
C LYS A 2 10.50 -23.51 -47.81
N ASN A 3 10.78 -24.75 -48.19
CA ASN A 3 10.58 -25.92 -47.32
C ASN A 3 11.74 -26.13 -46.34
N LYS A 4 12.99 -25.84 -46.74
CA LYS A 4 14.17 -26.09 -45.91
C LYS A 4 14.27 -25.11 -44.73
N GLU A 5 14.07 -23.82 -45.00
CA GLU A 5 14.07 -22.77 -43.96
C GLU A 5 12.94 -22.96 -42.93
N PHE A 6 11.78 -23.44 -43.38
CA PHE A 6 10.66 -23.75 -42.49
C PHE A 6 10.96 -24.97 -41.60
N GLN A 7 11.60 -26.01 -42.14
CA GLN A 7 12.05 -27.17 -41.36
C GLN A 7 13.15 -26.80 -40.34
N GLU A 8 14.08 -25.92 -40.73
CA GLU A 8 15.11 -25.39 -39.81
C GLU A 8 14.50 -24.57 -38.67
N LEU A 9 13.47 -23.77 -38.95
CA LEU A 9 12.73 -23.03 -37.93
C LEU A 9 12.00 -23.97 -36.95
N ILE A 10 11.33 -25.01 -37.45
CA ILE A 10 10.66 -26.02 -36.61
C ILE A 10 11.68 -26.71 -35.70
N TYR A 11 12.82 -27.13 -36.26
CA TYR A 11 13.88 -27.77 -35.48
C TYR A 11 14.45 -26.86 -34.39
N LEU A 12 14.67 -25.58 -34.72
CA LEU A 12 15.13 -24.59 -33.75
C LEU A 12 14.13 -24.39 -32.61
N MET A 13 12.83 -24.29 -32.92
CA MET A 13 11.77 -24.17 -31.92
C MET A 13 11.70 -25.39 -30.99
N GLN A 14 11.83 -26.60 -31.54
CA GLN A 14 11.86 -27.83 -30.74
C GLN A 14 13.11 -27.90 -29.84
N SER A 15 14.28 -27.49 -30.36
CA SER A 15 15.53 -27.42 -29.59
C SER A 15 15.41 -26.43 -28.42
N LEU A 16 14.84 -25.26 -28.67
CA LEU A 16 14.60 -24.25 -27.63
C LEU A 16 13.60 -24.75 -26.58
N ALA A 17 12.51 -25.39 -26.99
CA ALA A 17 11.54 -25.97 -26.06
C ALA A 17 12.18 -27.02 -25.15
N ASN A 18 13.01 -27.92 -25.70
CA ASN A 18 13.74 -28.91 -24.91
C ASN A 18 14.70 -28.26 -23.92
N LYS A 19 15.45 -27.23 -24.33
CA LYS A 19 16.35 -26.50 -23.43
C LYS A 19 15.59 -25.81 -22.30
N ALA A 20 14.45 -25.19 -22.60
CA ALA A 20 13.59 -24.57 -21.60
C ALA A 20 13.04 -25.60 -20.60
N GLN A 21 12.66 -26.78 -21.08
CA GLN A 21 12.13 -27.86 -20.24
C GLN A 21 13.21 -28.42 -19.29
N ILE A 22 14.44 -28.60 -19.78
CA ILE A 22 15.60 -28.99 -18.95
C ILE A 22 15.90 -27.90 -17.93
N TYR A 23 15.92 -26.63 -18.34
CA TYR A 23 16.13 -25.51 -17.43
C TYR A 23 15.09 -25.48 -16.32
N TYR A 24 13.80 -25.60 -16.67
CA TYR A 24 12.71 -25.64 -15.69
C TYR A 24 12.88 -26.81 -14.72
N LYS A 25 13.17 -28.02 -15.23
CA LYS A 25 13.38 -29.20 -14.38
C LYS A 25 14.56 -29.03 -13.41
N ASN A 26 15.63 -28.40 -13.86
CA ASN A 26 16.82 -28.15 -13.02
C ASN A 26 16.56 -27.09 -11.94
N HIS A 27 15.61 -26.17 -12.15
CA HIS A 27 15.27 -25.08 -11.23
C HIS A 27 13.85 -25.22 -10.66
N GLU A 28 13.24 -26.39 -10.76
CA GLU A 28 11.83 -26.63 -10.40
C GLU A 28 11.54 -26.21 -8.96
N LYS A 29 12.45 -26.56 -8.03
CA LYS A 29 12.34 -26.19 -6.61
C LYS A 29 12.38 -24.68 -6.40
N GLU A 30 13.18 -23.95 -7.17
CA GLU A 30 13.26 -22.48 -7.09
C GLU A 30 11.98 -21.85 -7.62
N PHE A 31 11.45 -22.34 -8.75
CA PHE A 31 10.18 -21.87 -9.29
C PHE A 31 9.01 -22.14 -8.34
N VAL A 32 8.94 -23.32 -7.73
CA VAL A 32 7.93 -23.66 -6.71
C VAL A 32 8.08 -22.74 -5.49
N LEU A 33 9.30 -22.49 -5.04
CA LEU A 33 9.55 -21.58 -3.92
C LEU A 33 9.13 -20.13 -4.24
N ILE A 34 9.45 -19.63 -5.43
CA ILE A 34 9.03 -18.30 -5.88
C ILE A 34 7.50 -18.24 -6.00
N GLY A 35 6.88 -19.26 -6.61
CA GLY A 35 5.42 -19.37 -6.75
C GLY A 35 4.70 -19.32 -5.40
N SER A 36 5.17 -20.10 -4.42
CA SER A 36 4.61 -20.10 -3.05
C SER A 36 4.79 -18.74 -2.34
N LYS A 37 5.93 -18.07 -2.51
CA LYS A 37 6.14 -16.70 -1.97
C LYS A 37 5.17 -15.69 -2.59
N ILE A 38 4.97 -15.74 -3.91
CA ILE A 38 4.02 -14.88 -4.62
C ILE A 38 2.60 -15.15 -4.13
N GLN A 39 2.21 -16.42 -4.02
CA GLN A 39 0.88 -16.80 -3.53
C GLN A 39 0.64 -16.28 -2.11
N ASN A 40 1.58 -16.50 -1.20
CA ASN A 40 1.50 -15.99 0.18
C ASN A 40 1.36 -14.46 0.23
N PHE A 41 2.13 -13.74 -0.60
CA PHE A 41 2.02 -12.29 -0.71
C PHE A 41 0.64 -11.85 -1.21
N LEU A 42 0.10 -12.49 -2.24
CA LEU A 42 -1.22 -12.18 -2.80
C LEU A 42 -2.34 -12.45 -1.79
N GLU A 43 -2.30 -13.60 -1.10
CA GLU A 43 -3.28 -13.95 -0.07
C GLU A 43 -3.24 -12.96 1.09
N HIS A 44 -2.05 -12.58 1.54
CA HIS A 44 -1.87 -11.58 2.58
C HIS A 44 -2.40 -10.21 2.15
N SER A 45 -2.08 -9.76 0.93
CA SER A 45 -2.59 -8.50 0.37
C SER A 45 -4.12 -8.48 0.28
N LEU A 46 -4.73 -9.59 -0.14
CA LEU A 46 -6.18 -9.73 -0.19
C LEU A 46 -6.81 -9.63 1.20
N LYS A 47 -6.24 -10.33 2.20
CA LYS A 47 -6.70 -10.26 3.60
C LYS A 47 -6.63 -8.83 4.14
N GLN A 48 -5.52 -8.12 3.89
CA GLN A 48 -5.38 -6.72 4.28
C GLN A 48 -6.44 -5.82 3.65
N LYS A 49 -6.74 -5.99 2.35
CA LYS A 49 -7.80 -5.23 1.66
C LYS A 49 -9.18 -5.49 2.27
N ILE A 50 -9.48 -6.73 2.62
CA ILE A 50 -10.76 -7.09 3.27
C ILE A 50 -10.86 -6.43 4.65
N ILE A 51 -9.80 -6.52 5.46
CA ILE A 51 -9.73 -5.87 6.77
C ILE A 51 -9.94 -4.36 6.62
N ALA A 52 -9.23 -3.73 5.69
CA ALA A 52 -9.37 -2.30 5.42
C ALA A 52 -10.79 -1.91 5.01
N SER A 53 -11.40 -2.67 4.10
CA SER A 53 -12.78 -2.43 3.66
C SER A 53 -13.79 -2.55 4.81
N ASN A 54 -13.63 -3.56 5.67
CA ASN A 54 -14.52 -3.76 6.81
C ASN A 54 -14.36 -2.64 7.85
N MET A 55 -13.13 -2.26 8.18
CA MET A 55 -12.86 -1.14 9.09
C MET A 55 -13.41 0.18 8.56
N SER A 56 -13.26 0.45 7.25
CA SER A 56 -13.75 1.69 6.65
C SER A 56 -15.28 1.80 6.65
N LYS A 57 -16.01 0.68 6.60
CA LYS A 57 -17.48 0.70 6.78
C LYS A 57 -17.89 1.16 8.18
N GLU A 58 -17.01 1.01 9.16
CA GLU A 58 -17.19 1.49 10.55
C GLU A 58 -16.54 2.85 10.80
N GLY A 59 -16.08 3.53 9.74
CA GLY A 59 -15.44 4.85 9.83
C GLY A 59 -13.95 4.83 10.16
N TRP A 60 -13.32 3.65 10.17
CA TRP A 60 -11.88 3.50 10.43
C TRP A 60 -11.06 3.40 9.15
N PHE A 61 -9.99 4.18 9.06
CA PHE A 61 -9.07 4.20 7.92
C PHE A 61 -7.70 3.65 8.35
N PRO A 62 -7.44 2.34 8.17
CA PRO A 62 -6.26 1.72 8.73
C PRO A 62 -4.97 2.15 8.04
N SER A 63 -3.93 2.38 8.84
CA SER A 63 -2.58 2.73 8.38
C SER A 63 -1.69 1.49 8.26
N SER A 64 -0.44 1.69 7.83
CA SER A 64 0.57 0.61 7.81
C SER A 64 0.79 -0.05 9.18
N PHE A 65 0.60 0.68 10.29
CA PHE A 65 0.69 0.16 11.65
C PHE A 65 -0.40 -0.87 11.97
N VAL A 66 -1.61 -0.66 11.45
CA VAL A 66 -2.73 -1.61 11.59
C VAL A 66 -2.36 -2.94 10.96
N PHE A 67 -1.80 -2.92 9.75
CA PHE A 67 -1.46 -4.13 9.03
C PHE A 67 -0.27 -4.91 9.62
N ARG A 68 0.49 -4.28 10.52
CA ARG A 68 1.61 -4.90 11.26
C ARG A 68 1.19 -5.45 12.62
N THR A 69 -0.04 -5.17 13.06
CA THR A 69 -0.53 -5.52 14.39
C THR A 69 -1.61 -6.58 14.28
N SER A 70 -1.47 -7.67 15.04
CA SER A 70 -2.52 -8.68 15.13
C SER A 70 -3.73 -8.17 15.92
N ILE A 71 -4.92 -8.46 15.42
CA ILE A 71 -6.18 -8.28 16.14
C ILE A 71 -6.28 -9.42 17.16
N ASN A 72 -6.67 -9.10 18.40
CA ASN A 72 -6.85 -10.11 19.44
C ASN A 72 -8.21 -10.83 19.28
N ASP A 73 -8.30 -12.07 19.76
CA ASP A 73 -9.55 -12.84 19.68
C ASP A 73 -10.70 -12.11 20.41
N GLY A 74 -11.82 -11.92 19.71
CA GLY A 74 -13.00 -11.22 20.22
C GLY A 74 -12.86 -9.70 20.35
N GLU A 75 -11.76 -9.11 19.88
CA GLU A 75 -11.54 -7.66 19.93
C GLU A 75 -12.40 -6.93 18.88
N SER A 76 -13.08 -5.85 19.28
CA SER A 76 -13.79 -4.98 18.34
C SER A 76 -12.82 -4.13 17.54
N ASN A 77 -13.21 -3.70 16.33
CA ASN A 77 -12.40 -2.80 15.52
C ASN A 77 -12.06 -1.50 16.26
N GLU A 78 -12.99 -0.93 17.03
CA GLU A 78 -12.71 0.27 17.83
C GLU A 78 -11.64 0.01 18.90
N SER A 79 -11.76 -1.08 19.67
CA SER A 79 -10.77 -1.44 20.69
C SER A 79 -9.40 -1.66 20.07
N PHE A 80 -9.37 -2.40 18.95
CA PHE A 80 -8.18 -2.66 18.18
C PHE A 80 -7.51 -1.37 17.69
N MET A 81 -8.27 -0.47 17.05
CA MET A 81 -7.73 0.79 16.52
C MET A 81 -7.18 1.69 17.63
N ARG A 82 -7.89 1.80 18.77
CA ARG A 82 -7.39 2.53 19.96
C ARG A 82 -6.08 1.95 20.46
N ARG A 83 -5.96 0.62 20.52
CA ARG A 83 -4.73 -0.07 20.93
C ARG A 83 -3.58 0.18 19.96
N VAL A 84 -3.83 0.11 18.65
CA VAL A 84 -2.83 0.40 17.63
C VAL A 84 -2.33 1.84 17.76
N ILE A 85 -3.24 2.83 17.82
CA ILE A 85 -2.86 4.24 17.95
C ILE A 85 -2.04 4.48 19.23
N LYS A 86 -2.48 3.91 20.35
CA LYS A 86 -1.78 4.04 21.63
C LYS A 86 -0.38 3.43 21.61
N ASN A 87 -0.23 2.24 21.06
CA ASN A 87 1.04 1.52 21.06
C ASN A 87 2.05 2.06 20.05
N HIS A 88 1.58 2.77 19.02
CA HIS A 88 2.39 3.28 17.93
C HIS A 88 2.43 4.82 17.89
N TYR A 89 1.99 5.50 18.95
CA TYR A 89 1.85 6.97 18.97
C TYR A 89 3.14 7.70 18.58
N GLU A 90 4.26 7.39 19.22
CA GLU A 90 5.57 7.99 18.94
C GLU A 90 6.01 7.72 17.49
N GLN A 91 5.79 6.50 17.00
CA GLN A 91 6.18 6.12 15.64
C GLN A 91 5.29 6.80 14.58
N ILE A 92 4.03 7.08 14.91
CA ILE A 92 3.13 7.88 14.08
C ILE A 92 3.68 9.31 13.98
N GLN A 93 4.08 9.90 15.10
CA GLN A 93 4.70 11.23 15.11
C GLN A 93 5.96 11.26 14.25
N GLU A 94 6.90 10.33 14.47
CA GLU A 94 8.14 10.22 13.68
C GLU A 94 7.86 10.04 12.18
N THR A 95 6.86 9.22 11.82
CA THR A 95 6.48 8.99 10.42
C THR A 95 5.97 10.27 9.75
N LEU A 96 5.21 11.09 10.47
CA LEU A 96 4.72 12.37 9.95
C LEU A 96 5.86 13.38 9.81
N TYR A 97 6.70 13.53 10.83
CA TYR A 97 7.83 14.45 10.79
C TYR A 97 8.84 14.11 9.70
N SER A 98 9.18 12.82 9.55
CA SER A 98 10.12 12.37 8.54
C SER A 98 9.53 12.33 7.13
N GLY A 99 8.23 12.01 7.01
CA GLY A 99 7.54 11.93 5.73
C GLY A 99 7.25 13.30 5.11
N TYR A 100 6.96 14.31 5.94
CA TYR A 100 6.65 15.67 5.48
C TYR A 100 7.40 16.72 6.32
N PRO A 101 8.74 16.85 6.14
CA PRO A 101 9.57 17.71 6.96
C PRO A 101 9.18 19.20 6.88
N ASN A 102 8.68 19.65 5.73
CA ASN A 102 8.20 21.03 5.54
C ASN A 102 6.93 21.36 6.36
N ARG A 103 6.32 20.35 6.99
CA ARG A 103 5.11 20.48 7.83
C ARG A 103 5.40 20.19 9.31
N ALA A 104 6.67 20.01 9.68
CA ALA A 104 7.05 19.60 11.02
C ALA A 104 6.54 20.56 12.12
N GLU A 105 6.60 21.87 11.88
CA GLU A 105 6.05 22.87 12.82
C GLU A 105 4.54 22.67 13.02
N ILE A 106 3.78 22.47 11.93
CA ILE A 106 2.33 22.27 12.01
C ILE A 106 1.99 20.96 12.73
N PHE A 107 2.72 19.88 12.47
CA PHE A 107 2.52 18.64 13.21
C PHE A 107 2.88 18.77 14.69
N THR A 108 3.89 19.57 15.02
CA THR A 108 4.25 19.84 16.42
C THR A 108 3.09 20.51 17.14
N GLU A 109 2.56 21.60 16.58
CA GLU A 109 1.38 22.30 17.13
C GLU A 109 0.16 21.36 17.23
N MET A 110 -0.02 20.50 16.23
CA MET A 110 -1.10 19.52 16.21
C MET A 110 -1.01 18.53 17.38
N PHE A 111 0.16 17.94 17.62
CA PHE A 111 0.34 17.02 18.75
C PHE A 111 0.29 17.74 20.10
N GLU A 112 0.81 18.96 20.22
CA GLU A 112 0.64 19.78 21.43
C GLU A 112 -0.84 20.08 21.71
N SER A 113 -1.63 20.38 20.67
CA SER A 113 -3.08 20.57 20.78
C SER A 113 -3.78 19.33 21.31
N LEU A 114 -3.38 18.13 20.86
CA LEU A 114 -3.89 16.87 21.39
C LEU A 114 -3.54 16.69 22.88
N GLU A 115 -2.27 16.89 23.24
CA GLU A 115 -1.76 16.70 24.60
C GLU A 115 -2.37 17.68 25.60
N CYS A 116 -2.66 18.90 25.16
CA CYS A 116 -3.34 19.92 25.97
C CYS A 116 -4.86 19.74 26.04
N GLY A 117 -5.42 18.67 25.46
CA GLY A 117 -6.87 18.42 25.44
C GLY A 117 -7.66 19.39 24.56
N ARG A 118 -7.00 20.10 23.64
CA ARG A 118 -7.60 21.06 22.70
C ARG A 118 -8.15 20.34 21.47
N TYR A 119 -9.02 19.35 21.68
CA TYR A 119 -9.45 18.41 20.62
C TYR A 119 -10.08 19.07 19.40
N ARG A 120 -10.81 20.17 19.57
CA ARG A 120 -11.36 20.91 18.42
C ARG A 120 -10.25 21.45 17.50
N TYR A 121 -9.18 22.00 18.06
CA TYR A 121 -8.04 22.51 17.29
C TYR A 121 -7.28 21.37 16.61
N PHE A 122 -6.98 20.31 17.37
CA PHE A 122 -6.35 19.09 16.86
C PHE A 122 -7.09 18.52 15.63
N MET A 123 -8.42 18.41 15.71
CA MET A 123 -9.23 17.90 14.59
C MET A 123 -9.16 18.82 13.36
N MET A 124 -9.20 20.14 13.57
CA MET A 124 -9.08 21.11 12.48
C MET A 124 -7.70 21.05 11.81
N GLU A 125 -6.63 20.92 12.60
CA GLU A 125 -5.26 20.75 12.11
C GLU A 125 -5.13 19.44 11.31
N CYS A 126 -5.67 18.33 11.81
CA CYS A 126 -5.73 17.07 11.07
C CYS A 126 -6.37 17.23 9.68
N PHE A 127 -7.54 17.87 9.59
CA PHE A 127 -8.22 18.05 8.32
C PHE A 127 -7.47 18.96 7.36
N ALA A 128 -6.87 20.05 7.85
CA ALA A 128 -6.04 20.94 7.03
C ALA A 128 -4.80 20.21 6.48
N GLN A 129 -4.18 19.33 7.27
CA GLN A 129 -3.02 18.56 6.81
C GLN A 129 -3.38 17.48 5.79
N ILE A 130 -4.58 16.87 5.86
CA ILE A 130 -5.01 15.90 4.84
C ILE A 130 -5.00 16.54 3.45
N ASP A 131 -5.59 17.72 3.29
CA ASP A 131 -5.59 18.44 2.01
C ASP A 131 -4.18 18.86 1.57
N GLY A 132 -3.37 19.33 2.53
CA GLY A 132 -1.99 19.70 2.27
C GLY A 132 -1.14 18.54 1.78
N ILE A 133 -1.21 17.38 2.45
CA ILE A 133 -0.47 16.16 2.09
C ILE A 133 -0.92 15.64 0.72
N CYS A 134 -2.23 15.63 0.45
CA CYS A 134 -2.75 15.26 -0.88
C CYS A 134 -2.11 16.12 -1.96
N THR A 135 -2.11 17.45 -1.77
CA THR A 135 -1.52 18.42 -2.70
C THR A 135 -0.02 18.16 -2.91
N ASP A 136 0.75 18.00 -1.84
CA ASP A 136 2.20 17.78 -1.91
C ASP A 136 2.57 16.49 -2.66
N SER A 137 1.71 15.48 -2.55
CA SER A 137 1.92 14.16 -3.14
C SER A 137 1.35 14.04 -4.56
N GLY A 138 0.83 15.13 -5.13
CA GLY A 138 0.19 15.13 -6.46
C GLY A 138 -1.13 14.36 -6.50
N TYR A 139 -1.72 14.06 -5.33
CA TYR A 139 -3.07 13.51 -5.22
C TYR A 139 -4.09 14.65 -5.16
N SER A 140 -5.30 14.41 -5.68
CA SER A 140 -6.39 15.38 -5.56
C SER A 140 -6.66 15.67 -4.07
N PRO A 141 -6.77 16.95 -3.65
CA PRO A 141 -7.17 17.29 -2.30
C PRO A 141 -8.52 16.65 -1.97
N PHE A 142 -8.68 16.18 -0.73
CA PHE A 142 -9.86 15.44 -0.27
C PHE A 142 -11.11 16.33 -0.28
N PHE A 143 -10.93 17.65 -0.17
CA PHE A 143 -11.99 18.67 -0.20
C PHE A 143 -12.02 19.52 -1.49
N SER A 144 -11.41 19.09 -2.60
CA SER A 144 -11.52 19.82 -3.88
C SER A 144 -12.79 19.46 -4.66
N LYS A 145 -13.50 20.47 -5.17
CA LYS A 145 -14.66 20.30 -6.09
C LYS A 145 -14.24 20.03 -7.54
N GLU A 146 -12.94 20.01 -7.85
CA GLU A 146 -12.41 20.01 -9.22
C GLU A 146 -12.06 18.61 -9.77
N TYR A 147 -12.67 17.56 -9.22
CA TYR A 147 -12.39 16.15 -9.57
C TYR A 147 -12.62 15.77 -11.05
N ASP A 148 -13.21 16.65 -11.86
CA ASP A 148 -13.62 16.35 -13.25
C ASP A 148 -12.61 16.75 -14.34
N LYS A 149 -11.53 17.48 -14.02
CA LYS A 149 -10.52 17.86 -15.02
C LYS A 149 -9.40 16.82 -15.11
N LYS A 150 -9.78 15.67 -15.68
CA LYS A 150 -8.95 14.68 -16.42
C LYS A 150 -7.45 14.67 -16.10
N MET A 151 -7.04 13.74 -15.25
CA MET A 151 -5.68 13.18 -15.31
C MET A 151 -5.55 12.41 -16.65
N ASN A 152 -4.89 13.01 -17.63
CA ASN A 152 -4.71 12.42 -18.95
C ASN A 152 -3.59 11.37 -18.87
N LEU A 153 -3.95 10.09 -18.76
CA LEU A 153 -3.03 8.94 -18.67
C LEU A 153 -2.02 8.82 -19.83
N LYS A 154 -2.12 9.68 -20.86
CA LYS A 154 -1.18 9.74 -21.99
C LYS A 154 0.14 10.47 -21.70
N GLU A 155 0.30 11.09 -20.53
CA GLU A 155 1.54 11.82 -20.19
C GLU A 155 2.53 10.98 -19.35
N ILE A 156 2.19 9.71 -19.03
CA ILE A 156 3.00 8.82 -18.17
C ILE A 156 3.51 7.57 -18.92
N LEU A 157 3.20 7.42 -20.21
CA LEU A 157 3.73 6.36 -21.09
C LEU A 157 4.47 6.97 -22.28
#